data_AF-A0A3D5ZAN4-F1
#
_entry.id   AF-A0A3D5ZAN4-F1
#
_cell.length_a   1.000
_cell.length_b   1.000
_cell.length_c   1.000
_cell.angle_alpha   90.00
_cell.angle_beta   90.00
_cell.angle_gamma   90.00
#
_symmetry.space_group_name_H-M   'P 1'
#
loop_
_entity.id
_entity.type
_entity.pdbx_description
1 polymer ?
#
loop_
_entity_poly.entity_id
_entity_poly.type
_entity_poly.pdbx_seq_one_letter_code
_entity_poly.pdbx_strand_id
1 'polypeptide(L)' 'LFDDNKVFLVRDSMLIEKPIVVKHQAQNTAVISGLENGDELLTKIPPGAFAGMKVSIYQETESK' A
#
# COMPACT_ATOMS: atom_id res chain seq x y z
N LEU A 1 -0.82 0.71 7.78
CA LEU A 1 0.51 1.36 7.79
C LEU A 1 1.54 0.31 8.16
N PHE A 2 2.72 0.36 7.53
CA PHE A 2 3.86 -0.45 7.94
C PHE A 2 4.88 0.51 8.59
N ASP A 3 5.46 0.13 9.73
CA ASP A 3 6.54 0.91 10.36
C ASP A 3 6.13 2.37 10.68
N ASP A 4 4.84 2.58 11.01
CA ASP A 4 4.13 3.82 11.37
C ASP A 4 4.15 4.99 10.35
N ASN A 5 5.12 5.05 9.44
CA ASN A 5 5.29 6.14 8.46
C ASN A 5 5.60 5.64 7.04
N LYS A 6 5.34 4.36 6.75
CA LYS A 6 5.54 3.80 5.41
C LYS A 6 4.31 3.04 4.94
N VAL A 7 4.19 2.98 3.61
CA VAL A 7 3.19 2.14 2.93
C VAL A 7 3.87 1.36 1.82
N PHE A 8 3.28 0.23 1.47
CA PHE A 8 3.65 -0.51 0.28
C PHE A 8 2.79 -0.04 -0.88
N LEU A 9 3.45 0.39 -1.95
CA LEU A 9 2.82 0.62 -3.24
C LEU A 9 3.10 -0.55 -4.17
N VAL A 10 2.16 -0.80 -5.08
CA VAL A 10 2.36 -1.67 -6.23
C VAL A 10 2.78 -0.81 -7.41
N ARG A 11 3.97 -1.04 -7.95
CA ARG A 11 4.45 -0.41 -9.18
C ARG A 11 5.14 -1.46 -10.03
N ASP A 12 4.76 -1.56 -11.30
CA ASP A 12 5.35 -2.51 -12.25
C ASP A 12 5.38 -3.97 -11.73
N SER A 13 4.29 -4.41 -11.09
CA SER A 13 4.18 -5.74 -10.45
C SER A 13 5.19 -6.00 -9.33
N MET A 14 5.73 -4.95 -8.69
CA MET A 14 6.62 -5.03 -7.54
C MET A 14 6.09 -4.20 -6.38
N LEU A 15 6.35 -4.68 -5.16
CA LEU A 15 6.15 -3.87 -3.97
C LEU A 15 7.31 -2.90 -3.77
N ILE A 16 6.97 -1.64 -3.59
CA ILE A 16 7.92 -0.61 -3.22
C ILE A 16 7.49 0.02 -1.89
N GLU A 17 8.44 0.29 -1.03
CA GLU A 17 8.20 1.08 0.18
C GLU A 17 8.17 2.56 -0.20
N LYS A 18 7.09 3.25 0.14
CA LYS A 18 7.01 4.70 0.00
C LYS A 18 6.90 5.32 1.39
N PRO A 19 7.81 6.25 1.75
CA PRO A 19 7.65 7.04 2.95
C PRO A 19 6.43 7.95 2.81
N ILE A 20 5.66 8.06 3.87
CA ILE A 20 4.49 8.93 3.95
C ILE A 20 4.61 9.83 5.18
N VAL A 21 3.86 10.92 5.18
CA VAL A 21 3.72 11.78 6.34
C VAL A 21 2.32 11.62 6.90
N VAL A 22 2.21 11.02 8.08
CA VAL A 22 0.95 10.92 8.83
C VAL A 22 0.63 12.29 9.42
N LYS A 23 -0.46 12.91 8.95
CA LYS A 23 -0.94 14.20 9.46
C LYS A 23 -1.86 14.04 10.65
N HIS A 24 -2.61 12.94 10.69
CA HIS A 24 -3.51 12.61 11.77
C HIS A 24 -3.70 11.10 11.87
N GLN A 25 -3.74 10.57 13.07
CA GLN A 25 -4.00 9.15 13.32
C GLN A 25 -5.12 9.04 14.37
N ALA A 26 -6.16 8.30 14.03
CA ALA A 26 -7.23 7.88 14.91
C ALA A 26 -7.14 6.36 15.13
N GLN A 27 -8.05 5.80 15.93
CA GLN A 27 -8.00 4.39 16.34
C GLN A 27 -7.96 3.41 15.14
N ASN A 28 -8.75 3.68 14.09
CA ASN A 28 -8.87 2.81 12.91
C ASN A 28 -8.56 3.51 11.58
N THR A 29 -8.25 4.81 11.60
CA THR A 29 -8.06 5.61 10.38
C THR A 29 -6.84 6.51 10.51
N ALA A 30 -6.17 6.77 9.40
CA ALA A 30 -5.06 7.70 9.35
C ALA A 30 -5.19 8.61 8.14
N VAL A 31 -4.98 9.91 8.34
CA VAL A 31 -4.86 10.90 7.27
C VAL A 31 -3.39 11.04 6.95
N ILE A 32 -3.03 10.66 5.74
CA ILE A 32 -1.64 10.59 5.28
C ILE A 32 -1.43 11.50 4.06
N SER A 33 -0.20 11.92 3.86
CA SER A 33 0.23 12.76 2.73
C SER A 33 1.54 12.24 2.15
N GLY A 34 1.83 12.61 0.90
CA GLY A 34 3.00 12.11 0.15
C GLY A 34 2.69 11.01 -0.87
N LEU A 35 1.40 10.77 -1.16
CA LEU A 35 0.96 9.88 -2.23
C LEU A 35 0.53 10.69 -3.45
N GLU A 36 0.76 10.11 -4.63
CA GLU A 36 0.39 10.67 -5.91
C GLU A 36 -0.92 10.04 -6.41
N ASN A 37 -1.67 10.77 -7.24
CA ASN A 37 -2.87 10.20 -7.83
C ASN A 37 -2.49 9.05 -8.78
N GLY A 38 -3.14 7.89 -8.61
CA GLY A 38 -2.79 6.66 -9.31
C GLY A 38 -1.84 5.73 -8.55
N ASP A 39 -1.37 6.11 -7.36
CA ASP A 39 -0.65 5.19 -6.47
C ASP A 39 -1.59 4.06 -6.00
N GLU A 40 -1.24 2.82 -6.33
CA GLU A 40 -1.97 1.64 -5.87
C GLU A 40 -1.38 1.12 -4.55
N LEU A 41 -2.17 1.15 -3.49
CA LEU A 41 -1.75 0.76 -2.14
C LEU A 41 -2.29 -0.60 -1.77
N LEU A 42 -1.50 -1.35 -1.00
CA LEU A 42 -1.99 -2.52 -0.30
C LEU A 42 -2.88 -2.10 0.87
N THR A 43 -4.15 -2.49 0.84
CA THR A 43 -5.07 -2.32 1.98
C THR A 43 -4.74 -3.25 3.13
N LYS A 44 -4.23 -4.45 2.82
CA LYS A 44 -3.74 -5.45 3.78
C LYS A 44 -2.34 -5.89 3.37
N ILE A 45 -1.42 -5.86 4.32
CA ILE A 45 -0.04 -6.27 4.11
C ILE A 45 0.02 -7.80 4.30
N PRO A 46 0.40 -8.58 3.28
CA PRO A 46 0.60 -10.02 3.43
C PRO A 46 1.70 -10.31 4.46
N PRO A 47 1.58 -11.37 5.27
CA PRO A 47 2.64 -11.77 6.17
C PRO A 47 3.92 -12.09 5.39
N GLY A 48 5.03 -11.48 5.78
CA GLY A 48 6.32 -11.63 5.09
C GLY A 48 6.48 -10.76 3.83
N ALA A 49 5.60 -9.79 3.58
CA ALA A 49 5.80 -8.83 2.50
C ALA A 49 7.04 -7.95 2.75
N PHE A 50 7.85 -7.74 1.71
CA PHE A 50 9.06 -6.92 1.73
C PHE A 50 9.21 -6.14 0.41
N ALA A 51 9.99 -5.06 0.42
CA ALA A 51 10.29 -4.28 -0.78
C ALA A 51 10.99 -5.14 -1.85
N GLY A 52 10.57 -5.03 -3.10
CA GLY A 52 11.05 -5.84 -4.22
C GLY A 52 10.32 -7.18 -4.36
N MET A 53 9.37 -7.50 -3.49
CA MET A 53 8.51 -8.68 -3.67
C MET A 53 7.66 -8.50 -4.93
N LYS A 54 7.73 -9.48 -5.84
CA LYS A 54 6.89 -9.52 -7.04
C LYS A 54 5.46 -9.84 -6.65
N VAL A 55 4.52 -9.03 -7.14
CA VAL A 55 3.10 -9.13 -6.83
C VAL A 55 2.27 -9.04 -8.10
N SER A 56 1.15 -9.75 -8.09
CA SER A 56 0.13 -9.67 -9.14
C SER A 56 -1.17 -9.27 -8.50
N ILE A 57 -1.86 -8.29 -9.08
CA ILE A 57 -3.17 -7.87 -8.61
C ILE A 57 -4.18 -8.87 -9.16
N TYR A 58 -4.82 -9.60 -8.26
CA TYR A 58 -5.98 -10.41 -8.61
C TYR A 58 -7.17 -9.46 -8.82
N GLN A 59 -7.54 -9.24 -10.08
CA GLN A 59 -8.85 -8.70 -10.43
C GLN A 59 -9.81 -9.89 -10.50
N GLU A 60 -10.72 -10.00 -9.54
CA GLU A 60 -11.84 -10.93 -9.65
C GLU A 60 -12.72 -10.40 -10.79
N THR A 61 -12.55 -10.96 -11.99
CA THR A 61 -13.48 -10.73 -13.10
C THR A 61 -14.83 -11.25 -12.63
N GLU A 62 -15.74 -10.34 -12.28
CA GLU A 62 -17.15 -10.66 -12.05
C GLU A 62 -17.64 -11.49 -13.25
N SER A 63 -17.75 -12.81 -13.04
CA SER A 63 -18.35 -13.71 -14.02
C SER A 63 -19.85 -13.45 -13.96
N LYS A 64 -20.31 -12.71 -14.97
CA LYS A 64 -21.69 -12.31 -15.17
C LYS A 64 -22.60 -13.49 -15.48
#